data_AF-A0A4Q5NJM8-F1
#
_entry.id   AF-A0A4Q5NJM8-F1
#
_cell.length_a   1.000
_cell.length_b   1.000
_cell.length_c   1.000
_cell.angle_alpha   90.00
_cell.angle_beta   90.00
_cell.angle_gamma   90.00
#
_symmetry.space_group_name_H-M   'P 1'
#
loop_
_entity.id
_entity.type
_entity.pdbx_description
1 polymer ?
#
loop_
_entity_poly.entity_id
_entity_poly.type
_entity_poly.pdbx_seq_one_letter_code
_entity_poly.pdbx_strand_id
1 'polypeptide(L)'
;MTWHIDSRYDFSIPEAQWLADLCGVGSDLDSVIRLCKTVTTGAERLIRKPEEDALGWFDDIQMVGDLAFAAVIRYGRTLTSGIRDGIPREWIEELPAELKEAHNYFKTLRDKYIAHSVNALEDNQVFVFLKPQFSDAQEPSAITVDRGRLIAPGLKEIALLSEIATCLKQRVETEVASESARILEIARNMPIDEIRMRSKESLPIPGKQETFQPRSKFKNGS
;
A
#
# COMPACT_ATOMS: atom_id res chain seq x y z
N MET A 1 -24.06 39.69 1.57
CA MET A 1 -23.57 38.36 1.15
C MET A 1 -23.04 37.66 2.40
N THR A 2 -23.87 36.84 3.03
CA THR A 2 -23.50 36.07 4.23
C THR A 2 -22.81 34.79 3.76
N TRP A 3 -21.53 34.65 4.06
CA TRP A 3 -20.81 33.41 3.85
C TRP A 3 -21.31 32.40 4.88
N HIS A 4 -22.10 31.42 4.44
CA HIS A 4 -22.40 30.25 5.26
C HIS A 4 -21.14 29.39 5.29
N ILE A 5 -20.41 29.46 6.39
CA ILE A 5 -19.35 28.50 6.70
C ILE A 5 -20.05 27.32 7.37
N ASP A 6 -20.13 26.20 6.67
CA ASP A 6 -20.64 24.95 7.24
C ASP A 6 -19.81 24.60 8.49
N SER A 7 -20.50 24.44 9.63
CA SER A 7 -19.86 23.94 10.85
C SER A 7 -19.69 22.44 10.74
N ARG A 8 -18.47 21.93 10.91
CA ARG A 8 -18.17 20.50 10.96
C ARG A 8 -18.43 19.96 12.37
N TYR A 9 -19.11 18.82 12.45
CA TYR A 9 -19.33 18.03 13.66
C TYR A 9 -18.81 16.62 13.44
N ASP A 10 -18.31 15.97 14.48
CA ASP A 10 -17.97 14.56 14.44
C ASP A 10 -19.25 13.74 14.22
N PHE A 11 -19.19 12.79 13.29
CA PHE A 11 -20.29 11.87 12.99
C PHE A 11 -19.79 10.41 12.95
N SER A 12 -18.81 10.11 13.81
CA SER A 12 -18.23 8.77 14.01
C SER A 12 -19.17 7.83 14.77
N ILE A 13 -20.37 7.59 14.22
CA ILE A 13 -21.32 6.55 14.70
C ILE A 13 -20.98 5.18 14.11
N PRO A 14 -21.37 4.06 14.77
CA PRO A 14 -21.11 2.72 14.25
C PRO A 14 -21.59 2.49 12.82
N GLU A 15 -22.74 3.07 12.46
CA GLU A 15 -23.29 2.99 11.11
C GLU A 15 -22.36 3.60 10.06
N ALA A 16 -21.55 4.61 10.43
CA ALA A 16 -20.60 5.29 9.54
C ALA A 16 -19.22 4.61 9.50
N GLN A 17 -19.01 3.49 10.20
CA GLN A 17 -17.72 2.79 10.24
C GLN A 17 -17.30 2.33 8.85
N TRP A 18 -18.23 1.74 8.09
CA TRP A 18 -17.92 1.23 6.75
C TRP A 18 -17.51 2.34 5.79
N LEU A 19 -18.21 3.49 5.83
CA LEU A 19 -17.82 4.68 5.08
C LEU A 19 -16.40 5.15 5.42
N ALA A 20 -16.05 5.19 6.71
CA ALA A 20 -14.72 5.60 7.16
C ALA A 20 -13.63 4.61 6.70
N ASP A 21 -13.95 3.32 6.73
CA ASP A 21 -13.04 2.25 6.31
C ASP A 21 -12.78 2.32 4.80
N LEU A 22 -13.84 2.45 3.98
CA LEU A 22 -13.76 2.63 2.54
C LEU A 22 -12.92 3.85 2.14
N CYS A 23 -13.12 5.00 2.78
CA CYS A 23 -12.31 6.19 2.54
C CYS A 23 -10.82 5.93 2.81
N GLY A 24 -10.52 5.18 3.88
CA GLY A 24 -9.15 4.76 4.19
C GLY A 24 -8.57 3.80 3.15
N VAL A 25 -9.38 2.84 2.67
CA VAL A 25 -9.01 1.90 1.60
C VAL A 25 -8.73 2.67 0.30
N GLY A 26 -9.60 3.60 -0.09
CA GLY A 26 -9.43 4.43 -1.28
C GLY A 26 -8.14 5.24 -1.25
N SER A 27 -7.79 5.83 -0.10
CA SER A 27 -6.53 6.57 0.07
C SER A 27 -5.28 5.69 -0.07
N ASP A 28 -5.34 4.45 0.43
CA ASP A 28 -4.26 3.48 0.25
C ASP A 28 -4.15 3.06 -1.23
N LEU A 29 -5.26 2.80 -1.93
CA LEU A 29 -5.27 2.48 -3.37
C LEU A 29 -4.74 3.63 -4.24
N ASP A 30 -5.12 4.88 -3.97
CA ASP A 30 -4.57 6.06 -4.64
C ASP A 30 -3.06 6.16 -4.46
N SER A 31 -2.57 5.79 -3.27
CA SER A 31 -1.14 5.76 -3.00
C SER A 31 -0.45 4.64 -3.77
N VAL A 32 -1.06 3.46 -3.91
CA VAL A 32 -0.53 2.38 -4.76
C VAL A 32 -0.41 2.86 -6.21
N ILE A 33 -1.47 3.42 -6.79
CA ILE A 33 -1.47 3.91 -8.18
C ILE A 33 -0.37 4.96 -8.38
N ARG A 34 -0.25 5.92 -7.46
CA ARG A 34 0.80 6.95 -7.50
C ARG A 34 2.20 6.34 -7.43
N LEU A 35 2.43 5.41 -6.51
CA LEU A 35 3.73 4.75 -6.34
C LEU A 35 4.10 3.93 -7.59
N CYS A 36 3.17 3.13 -8.13
CA CYS A 36 3.40 2.39 -9.38
C CYS A 36 3.78 3.32 -10.53
N LYS A 37 3.08 4.46 -10.67
CA LYS A 37 3.44 5.49 -11.66
C LYS A 37 4.86 6.03 -11.44
N THR A 38 5.21 6.37 -10.20
CA THR A 38 6.56 6.86 -9.88
C THR A 38 7.64 5.81 -10.17
N VAL A 39 7.37 4.53 -9.87
CA VAL A 39 8.26 3.41 -10.18
C VAL A 39 8.47 3.29 -11.69
N THR A 40 7.41 3.31 -12.48
CA THR A 40 7.51 3.23 -13.95
C THR A 40 8.32 4.40 -14.52
N THR A 41 8.04 5.64 -14.10
CA THR A 41 8.81 6.81 -14.54
C THR A 41 10.25 6.81 -14.03
N GLY A 42 10.50 6.29 -12.83
CA GLY A 42 11.84 6.12 -12.28
C GLY A 42 12.65 5.10 -13.06
N ALA A 43 12.02 4.00 -13.47
CA ALA A 43 12.66 2.95 -14.24
C ALA A 43 13.07 3.40 -15.65
N GLU A 44 12.34 4.34 -16.27
CA GLU A 44 12.77 4.99 -17.52
C GLU A 44 14.09 5.76 -17.36
N ARG A 45 14.46 6.18 -16.14
CA ARG A 45 15.74 6.85 -15.86
C ARG A 45 16.90 5.87 -15.69
N LEU A 46 16.60 4.60 -15.41
CA LEU A 46 17.57 3.50 -15.32
C LEU A 46 18.16 3.10 -16.69
N ILE A 47 17.81 3.82 -17.76
CA ILE A 47 18.48 3.74 -19.07
C ILE A 47 19.95 4.19 -18.96
N ARG A 48 20.33 4.93 -17.90
CA ARG A 48 21.73 5.24 -17.62
C ARG A 48 22.55 3.96 -17.48
N LYS A 49 23.67 3.94 -18.19
CA LYS A 49 24.61 2.85 -18.21
C LYS A 49 25.41 2.83 -16.90
N PRO A 50 25.51 1.69 -16.18
CA PRO A 50 26.30 1.60 -14.95
C PRO A 50 27.78 1.95 -15.17
N GLU A 51 28.27 1.91 -16.41
CA GLU A 51 29.62 2.32 -16.78
C GLU A 51 29.89 3.83 -16.67
N GLU A 52 28.84 4.67 -16.66
CA GLU A 52 28.95 6.14 -16.62
C GLU A 52 28.89 6.69 -15.18
N ASP A 53 28.02 6.11 -14.34
CA ASP A 53 27.84 6.47 -12.93
C ASP A 53 27.29 5.27 -12.16
N ALA A 54 28.19 4.38 -11.73
CA ALA A 54 27.80 3.16 -11.03
C ALA A 54 27.05 3.45 -9.73
N LEU A 55 27.50 4.45 -8.94
CA LEU A 55 26.88 4.78 -7.65
C LEU A 55 25.48 5.35 -7.83
N GLY A 56 25.31 6.34 -8.72
CA GLY A 56 23.99 6.90 -9.01
C GLY A 56 23.02 5.86 -9.58
N TRP A 57 23.51 4.95 -10.42
CA TRP A 57 22.70 3.83 -10.94
C TRP A 57 22.23 2.89 -9.82
N PHE A 58 23.11 2.54 -8.87
CA PHE A 58 22.74 1.72 -7.72
C PHE A 58 21.70 2.41 -6.84
N ASP A 59 21.87 3.71 -6.56
CA ASP A 59 20.91 4.50 -5.77
C ASP A 59 19.54 4.58 -6.45
N ASP A 60 19.51 4.80 -7.77
CA ASP A 60 18.27 4.86 -8.54
C ASP A 60 17.54 3.50 -8.53
N ILE A 61 18.26 2.39 -8.69
CA ILE A 61 17.68 1.04 -8.63
C ILE A 61 17.10 0.76 -7.26
N GLN A 62 17.85 1.07 -6.20
CA GLN A 62 17.39 0.86 -4.84
C GLN A 62 16.13 1.68 -4.55
N MET A 63 16.11 2.95 -4.96
CA MET A 63 14.95 3.82 -4.82
C MET A 63 13.72 3.26 -5.55
N VAL A 64 13.87 2.79 -6.80
CA VAL A 64 12.77 2.20 -7.57
C VAL A 64 12.25 0.94 -6.88
N GLY A 65 13.14 0.09 -6.36
CA GLY A 65 12.81 -1.10 -5.59
C GLY A 65 12.04 -0.81 -4.31
N ASP A 66 12.53 0.15 -3.51
CA ASP A 66 11.91 0.55 -2.25
C ASP A 66 10.49 1.12 -2.48
N LEU A 67 10.30 1.92 -3.53
CA LEU A 67 8.99 2.44 -3.92
C LEU A 67 8.04 1.34 -4.40
N ALA A 68 8.55 0.34 -5.12
CA ALA A 68 7.77 -0.81 -5.54
C ALA A 68 7.30 -1.64 -4.34
N PHE A 69 8.18 -1.90 -3.36
CA PHE A 69 7.78 -2.57 -2.13
C PHE A 69 6.82 -1.74 -1.29
N ALA A 70 7.00 -0.41 -1.24
CA ALA A 70 6.03 0.47 -0.59
C ALA A 70 4.64 0.36 -1.24
N ALA A 71 4.55 0.23 -2.57
CA ALA A 71 3.29 0.01 -3.28
C ALA A 71 2.67 -1.34 -2.88
N VAL A 72 3.45 -2.42 -2.83
CA VAL A 72 2.97 -3.75 -2.42
C VAL A 72 2.50 -3.77 -0.97
N ILE A 73 3.22 -3.12 -0.05
CA ILE A 73 2.79 -2.98 1.36
C ILE A 73 1.49 -2.18 1.47
N ARG A 74 1.38 -1.05 0.76
CA ARG A 74 0.15 -0.23 0.73
C ARG A 74 -1.03 -1.02 0.18
N TYR A 75 -0.81 -1.80 -0.87
CA TYR A 75 -1.82 -2.70 -1.41
C TYR A 75 -2.23 -3.75 -0.37
N GLY A 76 -1.29 -4.42 0.30
CA GLY A 76 -1.61 -5.40 1.35
C GLY A 76 -2.45 -4.85 2.51
N ARG A 77 -2.31 -3.55 2.84
CA ARG A 77 -3.12 -2.87 3.86
C ARG A 77 -4.59 -2.73 3.48
N THR A 78 -4.93 -2.77 2.21
CA THR A 78 -6.34 -2.76 1.77
C THR A 78 -7.00 -4.12 1.93
N LEU A 79 -6.21 -5.20 2.03
CA LEU A 79 -6.69 -6.58 2.14
C LEU A 79 -6.80 -7.07 3.59
N THR A 80 -6.13 -6.39 4.53
CA THR A 80 -6.05 -6.86 5.91
C THR A 80 -7.33 -6.52 6.67
N SER A 81 -7.94 -7.52 7.29
CA SER A 81 -9.01 -7.34 8.27
C SER A 81 -8.40 -7.11 9.66
N GLY A 82 -8.74 -5.99 10.30
CA GLY A 82 -8.33 -5.69 11.66
C GLY A 82 -9.31 -4.71 12.28
N ILE A 83 -8.81 -3.56 12.73
CA ILE A 83 -9.67 -2.48 13.21
C ILE A 83 -10.49 -1.87 12.06
N ARG A 84 -9.87 -1.77 10.89
CA ARG A 84 -10.50 -1.34 9.64
C ARG A 84 -10.89 -2.58 8.85
N ASP A 85 -12.10 -2.60 8.32
CA ASP A 85 -12.52 -3.62 7.37
C ASP A 85 -11.83 -3.38 6.01
N GLY A 86 -11.30 -4.45 5.42
CA GLY A 86 -10.59 -4.40 4.15
C GLY A 86 -11.53 -4.47 2.94
N ILE A 87 -10.95 -4.59 1.76
CA ILE A 87 -11.67 -4.89 0.52
C ILE A 87 -12.38 -6.24 0.67
N PRO A 88 -13.69 -6.33 0.39
CA PRO A 88 -14.44 -7.58 0.43
C PRO A 88 -13.84 -8.61 -0.54
N ARG A 89 -13.87 -9.88 -0.15
CA ARG A 89 -13.31 -10.97 -0.96
C ARG A 89 -14.03 -11.11 -2.28
N GLU A 90 -15.33 -10.89 -2.27
CA GLU A 90 -16.23 -10.93 -3.42
C GLU A 90 -15.74 -9.96 -4.51
N TRP A 91 -15.23 -8.79 -4.10
CA TRP A 91 -14.72 -7.81 -5.06
C TRP A 91 -13.49 -8.32 -5.82
N ILE A 92 -12.65 -9.10 -5.14
CA ILE A 92 -11.48 -9.77 -5.73
C ILE A 92 -11.92 -10.89 -6.66
N GLU A 93 -12.93 -11.68 -6.29
CA GLU A 93 -13.41 -12.82 -7.08
C GLU A 93 -14.03 -12.40 -8.42
N GLU A 94 -14.61 -11.20 -8.46
CA GLU A 94 -15.15 -10.57 -9.67
C GLU A 94 -14.11 -9.91 -10.57
N LEU A 95 -12.82 -9.84 -10.17
CA LEU A 95 -11.78 -9.34 -11.06
C LEU A 95 -11.58 -10.29 -12.27
N PRO A 96 -11.11 -9.78 -13.41
CA PRO A 96 -10.61 -10.59 -14.52
C PRO A 96 -9.58 -11.63 -14.05
N ALA A 97 -9.50 -12.78 -14.74
CA ALA A 97 -8.65 -13.91 -14.34
C ALA A 97 -7.18 -13.50 -14.13
N GLU A 98 -6.62 -12.74 -15.07
CA GLU A 98 -5.25 -12.22 -14.99
C GLU A 98 -5.02 -11.34 -13.74
N LEU A 99 -5.97 -10.45 -13.41
CA LEU A 99 -5.88 -9.59 -12.24
C LEU A 99 -6.04 -10.37 -10.92
N LYS A 100 -6.78 -11.50 -10.94
CA LYS A 100 -6.86 -12.41 -9.78
C LYS A 100 -5.56 -13.15 -9.54
N GLU A 101 -4.90 -13.61 -10.60
CA GLU A 101 -3.57 -14.22 -10.49
C GLU A 101 -2.54 -13.22 -9.97
N ALA A 102 -2.55 -12.00 -10.51
CA ALA A 102 -1.70 -10.92 -10.03
C ALA A 102 -2.01 -10.53 -8.56
N HIS A 103 -3.28 -10.49 -8.14
CA HIS A 103 -3.64 -10.30 -6.72
C HIS A 103 -2.98 -11.37 -5.84
N ASN A 104 -3.11 -12.65 -6.20
CA ASN A 104 -2.53 -13.75 -5.44
C ASN A 104 -1.01 -13.66 -5.39
N TYR A 105 -0.38 -13.28 -6.50
CA TYR A 105 1.04 -13.01 -6.57
C TYR A 105 1.46 -11.90 -5.59
N PHE A 106 0.84 -10.71 -5.63
CA PHE A 106 1.22 -9.59 -4.77
C PHE A 106 0.93 -9.82 -3.30
N LYS A 107 -0.19 -10.50 -2.98
CA LYS A 107 -0.48 -10.92 -1.62
C LYS A 107 0.62 -11.85 -1.10
N THR A 108 1.00 -12.85 -1.89
CA THR A 108 2.05 -13.80 -1.52
C THR A 108 3.42 -13.13 -1.43
N LEU A 109 3.73 -12.24 -2.36
CA LEU A 109 4.96 -11.46 -2.38
C LEU A 109 5.09 -10.64 -1.10
N ARG A 110 4.03 -9.90 -0.74
CA ARG A 110 3.97 -9.14 0.50
C ARG A 110 4.16 -10.05 1.71
N ASP A 111 3.31 -11.05 1.86
CA ASP A 111 3.28 -11.88 3.07
C ASP A 111 4.59 -12.67 3.24
N LYS A 112 5.13 -13.27 2.18
CA LYS A 112 6.32 -14.13 2.29
C LYS A 112 7.64 -13.38 2.17
N TYR A 113 7.72 -12.37 1.30
CA TYR A 113 9.01 -11.80 0.89
C TYR A 113 9.28 -10.38 1.40
N ILE A 114 8.25 -9.64 1.82
CA ILE A 114 8.40 -8.23 2.22
C ILE A 114 8.05 -8.01 3.69
N ALA A 115 6.92 -8.55 4.16
CA ALA A 115 6.39 -8.29 5.50
C ALA A 115 6.91 -9.28 6.55
N HIS A 116 7.34 -10.47 6.15
CA HIS A 116 7.86 -11.48 7.05
C HIS A 116 9.30 -11.82 6.67
N SER A 117 10.23 -11.58 7.60
CA SER A 117 11.65 -11.87 7.43
C SER A 117 11.98 -13.36 7.62
N VAL A 118 11.31 -14.21 6.83
CA VAL A 118 11.52 -15.66 6.83
C VAL A 118 11.39 -16.20 5.41
N ASN A 119 12.21 -15.70 4.49
CA ASN A 119 12.24 -16.20 3.11
C ASN A 119 13.66 -16.49 2.61
N ALA A 120 13.76 -17.37 1.63
CA ALA A 120 15.04 -17.84 1.08
C ALA A 120 15.89 -16.73 0.43
N LEU A 121 15.33 -15.53 0.19
CA LEU A 121 16.05 -14.37 -0.36
C LEU A 121 16.67 -13.48 0.74
N GLU A 122 16.45 -13.80 2.01
CA GLU A 122 17.15 -13.18 3.14
C GLU A 122 18.37 -13.99 3.60
N ASP A 123 18.53 -15.22 3.08
CA ASP A 123 19.72 -16.02 3.29
C ASP A 123 20.88 -15.43 2.47
N ASN A 124 21.86 -14.87 3.19
CA ASN A 124 23.10 -14.41 2.60
C ASN A 124 23.88 -15.61 2.04
N GLN A 125 24.19 -15.57 0.75
CA GLN A 125 24.95 -16.61 0.06
C GLN A 125 26.40 -16.18 -0.11
N VAL A 126 27.33 -17.04 0.28
CA VAL A 126 28.76 -16.81 0.14
C VAL A 126 29.18 -17.30 -1.25
N PHE A 127 29.72 -16.39 -2.06
CA PHE A 127 30.22 -16.67 -3.40
C PHE A 127 31.74 -16.57 -3.44
N VAL A 128 32.36 -17.47 -4.19
CA VAL A 128 33.79 -17.40 -4.52
C VAL A 128 33.93 -16.98 -5.98
N PHE A 129 34.68 -15.91 -6.22
CA PHE A 129 35.11 -15.56 -7.58
C PHE A 129 36.37 -16.33 -7.90
N LEU A 130 36.45 -16.84 -9.13
CA LEU A 130 37.63 -17.48 -9.68
C LEU A 130 38.26 -16.51 -10.69
N LYS A 131 39.60 -16.47 -10.77
CA LYS A 131 40.27 -15.71 -11.84
C LYS A 131 39.82 -16.26 -13.21
N PRO A 132 39.45 -15.42 -14.19
CA PRO A 132 39.19 -15.87 -15.55
C PRO A 132 40.43 -16.57 -16.08
N GLN A 133 40.28 -17.76 -16.66
CA GLN A 133 41.44 -18.54 -17.10
C GLN A 133 41.57 -18.59 -18.62
N PHE A 134 42.83 -18.47 -19.05
CA PHE A 134 43.36 -18.98 -20.30
C PHE A 134 44.22 -20.26 -20.09
N SER A 135 44.19 -20.88 -18.90
CA SER A 135 44.92 -22.14 -18.56
C SER A 135 44.04 -23.14 -17.75
N ASP A 136 44.61 -24.24 -17.25
CA ASP A 136 43.86 -25.35 -16.58
C ASP A 136 43.73 -25.23 -15.04
N ALA A 137 44.38 -24.27 -14.37
CA ALA A 137 44.36 -24.12 -12.90
C ALA A 137 43.53 -22.90 -12.41
N GLN A 138 42.27 -23.11 -11.99
CA GLN A 138 41.42 -22.00 -11.51
C GLN A 138 41.79 -21.66 -10.07
N GLU A 139 42.22 -20.43 -9.83
CA GLU A 139 42.49 -19.92 -8.48
C GLU A 139 41.34 -19.04 -7.98
N PRO A 140 40.90 -19.21 -6.71
CA PRO A 140 40.04 -18.24 -6.04
C PRO A 140 40.68 -16.84 -6.03
N SER A 141 39.94 -15.84 -6.50
CA SER A 141 40.37 -14.43 -6.54
C SER A 141 39.77 -13.59 -5.42
N ALA A 142 38.53 -13.91 -5.02
CA ALA A 142 37.82 -13.20 -3.95
C ALA A 142 36.70 -14.06 -3.36
N ILE A 143 36.33 -13.77 -2.12
CA ILE A 143 35.10 -14.26 -1.49
C ILE A 143 34.20 -13.05 -1.29
N THR A 144 32.94 -13.15 -1.72
CA THR A 144 31.91 -12.16 -1.46
C THR A 144 30.70 -12.79 -0.81
N VAL A 145 29.85 -11.96 -0.24
CA VAL A 145 28.53 -12.35 0.24
C VAL A 145 27.51 -11.60 -0.59
N ASP A 146 26.74 -12.32 -1.38
CA ASP A 146 25.54 -11.78 -2.01
C ASP A 146 24.38 -11.97 -1.04
N ARG A 147 23.58 -10.93 -0.90
CA ARG A 147 22.46 -10.90 0.03
C ARG A 147 21.20 -11.50 -0.56
N GLY A 148 21.22 -11.92 -1.84
CA GLY A 148 20.12 -12.65 -2.50
C GLY A 148 18.80 -11.88 -2.58
N ARG A 149 18.81 -10.58 -2.26
CA ARG A 149 17.58 -9.82 -2.01
C ARG A 149 16.83 -9.59 -3.30
N LEU A 150 15.51 -9.77 -3.25
CA LEU A 150 14.63 -9.21 -4.27
C LEU A 150 14.82 -7.69 -4.25
N ILE A 151 15.24 -7.11 -5.37
CA ILE A 151 15.46 -5.68 -5.49
C ILE A 151 14.13 -4.98 -5.86
N ALA A 152 13.41 -5.49 -6.86
CA ALA A 152 12.11 -4.98 -7.27
C ALA A 152 11.32 -6.04 -8.04
N PRO A 153 9.97 -6.01 -8.02
CA PRO A 153 9.16 -6.64 -9.05
C PRO A 153 9.46 -6.05 -10.43
N GLY A 154 9.22 -6.81 -11.50
CA GLY A 154 9.37 -6.32 -12.86
C GLY A 154 8.31 -5.26 -13.24
N LEU A 155 8.59 -4.49 -14.29
CA LEU A 155 7.69 -3.40 -14.71
C LEU A 155 6.32 -3.88 -15.17
N LYS A 156 6.23 -5.10 -15.71
CA LYS A 156 4.94 -5.71 -16.08
C LYS A 156 4.11 -6.00 -14.85
N GLU A 157 4.72 -6.55 -13.81
CA GLU A 157 4.09 -6.79 -12.52
C GLU A 157 3.61 -5.46 -11.91
N ILE A 158 4.44 -4.41 -11.92
CA ILE A 158 4.05 -3.08 -11.42
C ILE A 158 2.86 -2.50 -12.18
N ALA A 159 2.79 -2.69 -13.50
CA ALA A 159 1.63 -2.30 -14.30
C ALA A 159 0.36 -3.05 -13.87
N LEU A 160 0.45 -4.37 -13.67
CA LEU A 160 -0.67 -5.18 -13.17
C LEU A 160 -1.12 -4.74 -11.77
N LEU A 161 -0.20 -4.40 -10.86
CA LEU A 161 -0.54 -3.87 -9.54
C LEU A 161 -1.31 -2.55 -9.65
N SER A 162 -0.87 -1.65 -10.54
CA SER A 162 -1.57 -0.39 -10.80
C SER A 162 -2.96 -0.63 -11.38
N GLU A 163 -3.12 -1.62 -12.26
CA GLU A 163 -4.41 -1.97 -12.87
C GLU A 163 -5.39 -2.53 -11.84
N ILE A 164 -4.95 -3.49 -11.01
CA ILE A 164 -5.75 -4.01 -9.89
C ILE A 164 -6.19 -2.86 -8.97
N ALA A 165 -5.25 -2.00 -8.58
CA ALA A 165 -5.56 -0.88 -7.68
C ALA A 165 -6.56 0.09 -8.30
N THR A 166 -6.49 0.33 -9.61
CA THR A 166 -7.43 1.17 -10.35
C THR A 166 -8.83 0.56 -10.38
N CYS A 167 -8.95 -0.73 -10.73
CA CYS A 167 -10.23 -1.44 -10.75
C CYS A 167 -10.90 -1.43 -9.37
N LEU A 168 -10.13 -1.74 -8.32
CA LEU A 168 -10.67 -1.74 -6.96
C LEU A 168 -11.03 -0.33 -6.48
N LYS A 169 -10.26 0.69 -6.89
CA LYS A 169 -10.56 2.07 -6.53
C LYS A 169 -11.91 2.51 -7.10
N GLN A 170 -12.20 2.19 -8.35
CA GLN A 170 -13.49 2.53 -8.97
C GLN A 170 -14.67 1.89 -8.21
N ARG A 171 -14.50 0.67 -7.72
CA ARG A 171 -15.49 0.00 -6.86
C ARG A 171 -15.63 0.68 -5.51
N VAL A 172 -14.52 1.03 -4.86
CA VAL A 172 -14.52 1.81 -3.61
C VAL A 172 -15.24 3.13 -3.81
N GLU A 173 -15.00 3.87 -4.89
CA GLU A 173 -15.66 5.15 -5.17
C GLU A 173 -17.18 4.98 -5.32
N THR A 174 -17.62 3.91 -6.00
CA THR A 174 -19.03 3.57 -6.16
C THR A 174 -19.68 3.26 -4.80
N GLU A 175 -19.01 2.45 -3.98
CA GLU A 175 -19.50 2.08 -2.66
C GLU A 175 -19.51 3.27 -1.69
N VAL A 176 -18.48 4.13 -1.72
CA VAL A 176 -18.43 5.37 -0.93
C VAL A 176 -19.60 6.29 -1.28
N ALA A 177 -19.96 6.42 -2.56
CA ALA A 177 -21.10 7.23 -2.96
C ALA A 177 -22.42 6.66 -2.40
N SER A 178 -22.62 5.35 -2.54
CA SER A 178 -23.79 4.63 -1.99
C SER A 178 -23.90 4.81 -0.48
N GLU A 179 -22.80 4.55 0.22
CA GLU A 179 -22.74 4.58 1.66
C GLU A 179 -22.86 6.01 2.20
N SER A 180 -22.25 7.00 1.54
CA SER A 180 -22.41 8.41 1.89
C SER A 180 -23.87 8.86 1.82
N ALA A 181 -24.61 8.41 0.79
CA ALA A 181 -26.05 8.69 0.69
C ALA A 181 -26.83 8.05 1.84
N ARG A 182 -26.50 6.81 2.21
CA ARG A 182 -27.11 6.11 3.35
C ARG A 182 -26.85 6.82 4.68
N ILE A 183 -25.60 7.22 4.95
CA ILE A 183 -25.23 7.93 6.19
C ILE A 183 -25.86 9.32 6.24
N LEU A 184 -25.94 10.01 5.10
CA LEU A 184 -26.62 11.30 5.03
C LEU A 184 -28.10 11.19 5.40
N GLU A 185 -28.77 10.13 4.98
CA GLU A 185 -30.18 9.90 5.35
C GLU A 185 -30.33 9.61 6.85
N ILE A 186 -29.41 8.87 7.46
CA ILE A 186 -29.38 8.70 8.92
C ILE A 186 -29.20 10.05 9.62
N ALA A 187 -28.26 10.87 9.15
CA ALA A 187 -28.03 12.20 9.72
C ALA A 187 -29.25 13.12 9.59
N ARG A 188 -30.01 13.04 8.49
CA ARG A 188 -31.25 13.81 8.29
C ARG A 188 -32.37 13.43 9.26
N ASN A 189 -32.40 12.17 9.68
CA ASN A 189 -33.41 11.65 10.60
C ASN A 189 -33.00 11.77 12.08
N MET A 190 -31.76 12.21 12.37
CA MET A 190 -31.28 12.46 13.73
C MET A 190 -31.66 13.87 14.20
N PRO A 191 -32.09 14.07 15.46
CA PRO A 191 -32.32 15.40 16.01
C PRO A 191 -31.07 16.28 15.88
N ILE A 192 -31.23 17.50 15.33
CA ILE A 192 -30.08 18.38 15.04
C ILE A 192 -29.25 18.72 16.28
N ASP A 193 -29.88 18.77 17.45
CA ASP A 193 -29.20 19.07 18.70
C ASP A 193 -28.28 17.90 19.13
N GLU A 194 -28.64 16.65 18.82
CA GLU A 194 -27.74 15.50 19.03
C GLU A 194 -26.49 15.60 18.15
N ILE A 195 -26.63 16.04 16.89
CA ILE A 195 -25.49 16.27 16.00
C ILE A 195 -24.61 17.40 16.55
N ARG A 196 -25.22 18.48 17.04
CA ARG A 196 -24.50 19.64 17.58
C ARG A 196 -23.77 19.37 18.89
N MET A 197 -24.29 18.43 19.71
CA MET A 197 -23.64 17.99 20.95
C MET A 197 -22.38 17.15 20.69
N ARG A 198 -22.22 16.57 19.49
CA ARG A 198 -21.00 15.84 19.12
C ARG A 198 -19.82 16.79 19.00
N SER A 199 -18.63 16.29 19.34
CA SER A 199 -17.42 17.11 19.36
C SER A 199 -17.14 17.68 17.96
N LYS A 200 -16.48 18.83 17.92
CA LYS A 200 -15.90 19.37 16.68
C LYS A 200 -14.44 18.94 16.51
N GLU A 201 -14.04 17.86 17.18
CA GLU A 201 -12.62 17.55 17.39
C GLU A 201 -11.84 17.46 16.08
N SER A 202 -10.69 18.14 16.07
CA SER A 202 -9.56 17.70 15.28
C SER A 202 -8.77 16.74 16.14
N LEU A 203 -8.61 15.49 15.69
CA LEU A 203 -7.68 14.57 16.34
C LEU A 203 -6.26 15.19 16.27
N PRO A 204 -5.59 15.44 17.41
CA PRO A 204 -4.22 15.95 17.41
C PRO A 204 -3.25 14.91 16.83
N ILE A 205 -2.05 15.35 16.44
CA ILE A 205 -0.97 14.42 16.08
C ILE A 205 -0.74 13.48 17.27
N PRO A 206 -0.77 12.15 17.07
CA PRO A 206 -0.73 11.23 18.19
C PRO A 206 0.58 11.37 18.99
N GLY A 207 0.44 11.43 20.31
CA GLY A 207 1.58 11.42 21.23
C GLY A 207 2.25 10.04 21.29
N LYS A 208 3.47 9.96 21.83
CA LYS A 208 4.25 8.70 21.94
C LYS A 208 3.48 7.55 22.62
N GLN A 209 2.59 7.85 23.58
CA GLN A 209 1.80 6.81 24.25
C GLN A 209 0.64 6.30 23.37
N GLU A 210 0.06 7.18 22.56
CA GLU A 210 -1.07 6.86 21.69
C GLU A 210 -0.63 5.98 20.51
N THR A 211 0.64 6.04 20.10
CA THR A 211 1.17 5.14 19.05
C THR A 211 1.18 3.66 19.45
N PHE A 212 1.04 3.34 20.74
CA PHE A 212 0.92 1.96 21.23
C PHE A 212 -0.53 1.50 21.37
N GLN A 213 -1.50 2.41 21.22
CA GLN A 213 -2.91 2.07 21.38
C GLN A 213 -3.51 1.68 20.02
N PRO A 214 -4.15 0.51 19.91
CA PRO A 214 -4.89 0.18 18.70
C PRO A 214 -6.05 1.18 18.53
N ARG A 215 -6.28 1.62 17.29
CA ARG A 215 -7.53 2.33 16.96
C ARG A 215 -8.72 1.45 17.36
N SER A 216 -9.81 2.07 17.81
CA SER A 216 -11.07 1.36 18.08
C SER A 216 -12.05 1.58 16.92
N LYS A 217 -12.93 0.58 16.66
CA LYS A 217 -14.14 0.82 15.87
C LYS A 217 -15.01 1.86 16.58
N PHE A 218 -15.79 2.61 15.82
CA PHE A 218 -16.79 3.53 16.33
C PHE A 218 -17.71 2.78 17.29
N LYS A 219 -17.91 3.34 18.47
CA LYS A 219 -18.77 2.77 19.52
C LYS A 219 -20.11 3.49 19.47
N ASN A 220 -21.16 2.81 19.92
CA ASN A 220 -22.40 3.51 20.28
C ASN A 220 -22.01 4.59 21.29
N GLY A 221 -22.39 5.84 21.01
CA GLY A 221 -22.22 6.92 21.97
C GLY A 221 -22.90 6.52 23.28
N SER A 222 -22.13 6.50 24.36
CA SER A 222 -22.64 6.49 25.73
C SER A 222 -23.21 7.85 26.09
#